data_AF-A0A7V3PXC9-F1
#
_entry.id   AF-A0A7V3PXC9-F1
#
_cell.length_a   1.000
_cell.length_b   1.000
_cell.length_c   1.000
_cell.angle_alpha   90.00
_cell.angle_beta   90.00
_cell.angle_gamma   90.00
#
_symmetry.space_group_name_H-M   'P 1'
#
loop_
_entity.id
_entity.type
_entity.pdbx_description
1 polymer ?
#
loop_
_entity_poly.entity_id
_entity_poly.type
_entity_poly.pdbx_seq_one_letter_code
_entity_poly.pdbx_strand_id
1 'polypeptide(L)' 'MPARVARQYFLLPIDKIGNCLTVAMSNPLNLQAIEDVEMLSGCMVQTFVATSSDIRAAIEKYYGNKE' A
#
# COMPACT_ATOMS: atom_id res chain seq x y z
N MET A 1 4.38 -4.30 -5.50
CA MET A 1 2.92 -4.17 -5.40
C MET A 1 2.36 -3.75 -6.75
N PRO A 2 1.32 -4.43 -7.27
CA PRO A 2 0.66 -4.02 -8.52
C PRO A 2 -0.13 -2.72 -8.34
N ALA A 3 -0.18 -1.87 -9.37
CA ALA A 3 -0.96 -0.62 -9.37
C ALA A 3 -2.45 -0.86 -9.06
N ARG A 4 -2.97 -2.02 -9.45
CA ARG A 4 -4.37 -2.42 -9.25
C ARG A 4 -4.72 -2.57 -7.76
N VAL A 5 -3.85 -3.23 -7.00
CA VAL A 5 -4.01 -3.44 -5.54
C VAL A 5 -3.90 -2.10 -4.81
N ALA A 6 -2.92 -1.28 -5.18
CA ALA A 6 -2.74 0.06 -4.62
C ALA A 6 -3.97 0.96 -4.82
N ARG A 7 -4.57 0.94 -6.03
CA ARG A 7 -5.79 1.69 -6.35
C ARG A 7 -7.05 1.11 -5.69
N GLN A 8 -7.17 -0.21 -5.63
CA GLN A 8 -8.36 -0.89 -5.11
C GLN A 8 -8.49 -0.69 -3.59
N TYR A 9 -7.39 -0.84 -2.86
CA TYR A 9 -7.39 -0.74 -1.41
C TYR A 9 -6.94 0.62 -0.87
N PHE A 10 -6.67 1.60 -1.75
CA PHE A 10 -6.10 2.91 -1.39
C PHE A 10 -4.93 2.75 -0.42
N LEU A 11 -3.92 2.01 -0.89
CA LEU A 11 -2.70 1.74 -0.15
C LEU A 11 -1.46 1.98 -1.02
N LEU A 12 -0.33 2.34 -0.39
CA LEU A 12 0.92 2.54 -1.09
C LEU A 12 2.10 2.01 -0.26
N PRO A 13 2.99 1.19 -0.82
CA PRO A 13 4.24 0.83 -0.15
C PRO A 13 5.12 2.06 0.01
N ILE A 14 5.54 2.34 1.25
CA ILE A 14 6.44 3.44 1.61
C ILE A 14 7.88 2.94 1.62
N ASP A 15 8.12 1.85 2.33
CA ASP A 15 9.47 1.31 2.53
C ASP A 15 9.46 -0.20 2.73
N LYS A 16 10.60 -0.86 2.48
CA LYS A 16 10.79 -2.28 2.74
C LYS A 16 12.12 -2.51 3.45
N ILE A 17 12.05 -2.94 4.70
CA ILE A 17 13.21 -3.24 5.53
C ILE A 17 13.24 -4.75 5.78
N GLY A 18 14.12 -5.45 5.07
CA GLY A 18 14.24 -6.91 5.16
C GLY A 18 12.93 -7.63 4.79
N ASN A 19 12.28 -8.22 5.79
CA ASN A 19 10.99 -8.89 5.67
C ASN A 19 9.80 -8.02 6.08
N CYS A 20 10.00 -6.77 6.50
CA CYS A 20 8.92 -5.85 6.84
C CYS A 20 8.66 -4.89 5.67
N LEU A 21 7.42 -4.86 5.18
CA LEU A 21 6.94 -3.93 4.17
C LEU A 21 6.05 -2.88 4.83
N THR A 22 6.50 -1.64 4.88
CA THR A 22 5.72 -0.52 5.38
C THR A 22 4.79 -0.01 4.27
N VAL A 23 3.49 0.06 4.55
CA VAL A 23 2.47 0.57 3.64
C VAL A 23 1.66 1.68 4.31
N ALA A 24 1.40 2.76 3.59
CA ALA A 24 0.44 3.78 4.00
C ALA A 24 -0.95 3.38 3.51
N MET A 25 -1.96 3.51 4.38
CA MET A 25 -3.36 3.17 4.12
C MET A 25 -4.28 4.26 4.65
N SER A 26 -5.37 4.52 3.91
CA SER A 26 -6.41 5.45 4.36
C SER A 26 -7.22 4.86 5.51
N ASN A 27 -7.32 3.53 5.55
CA ASN A 27 -8.03 2.79 6.58
C ASN A 27 -7.15 1.62 7.08
N PRO A 28 -6.45 1.78 8.21
CA PRO A 28 -5.57 0.75 8.75
C PRO A 28 -6.34 -0.42 9.38
N LEU A 29 -7.66 -0.28 9.59
CA LEU A 29 -8.52 -1.32 10.15
C LEU A 29 -8.96 -2.35 9.10
N ASN A 30 -8.56 -2.17 7.83
CA ASN A 30 -8.92 -3.07 6.76
C ASN A 30 -8.00 -4.30 6.73
N LEU A 31 -8.23 -5.23 7.66
CA LEU A 31 -7.42 -6.46 7.83
C LEU A 31 -7.27 -7.25 6.53
N GLN A 32 -8.34 -7.35 5.73
CA GLN A 32 -8.31 -8.06 4.46
C GLN A 32 -7.24 -7.49 3.51
N ALA A 33 -7.10 -6.15 3.45
CA ALA A 33 -6.09 -5.52 2.61
C ALA A 33 -4.66 -5.79 3.13
N ILE A 34 -4.49 -5.92 4.44
CA ILE A 34 -3.21 -6.27 5.05
C ILE A 34 -2.84 -7.71 4.67
N GLU A 35 -3.75 -8.67 4.89
CA GLU A 35 -3.51 -10.08 4.57
C GLU A 35 -3.24 -10.30 3.09
N ASP A 36 -3.99 -9.65 2.19
CA ASP A 36 -3.77 -9.73 0.74
C ASP A 36 -2.36 -9.24 0.37
N VAL A 37 -1.93 -8.11 0.95
CA VAL A 37 -0.60 -7.55 0.70
C VAL A 37 0.50 -8.43 1.31
N GLU A 38 0.31 -8.98 2.51
CA GLU A 38 1.24 -9.92 3.13
C GLU A 38 1.41 -11.17 2.27
N MET A 39 0.30 -11.75 1.80
CA MET A 39 0.29 -12.94 0.96
C MET A 39 0.94 -12.67 -0.41
N LEU A 40 0.64 -11.53 -1.03
CA LEU A 40 1.21 -11.14 -2.32
C LEU A 40 2.70 -10.82 -2.23
N SER A 41 3.14 -10.20 -1.14
CA SER A 41 4.53 -9.75 -0.98
C SER A 41 5.43 -10.74 -0.24
N GLY A 42 4.86 -11.72 0.47
CA GLY A 42 5.58 -12.66 1.35
C GLY A 42 6.33 -11.97 2.48
N CYS A 43 5.92 -10.76 2.87
CA CYS A 43 6.59 -9.91 3.85
C CYS A 43 5.58 -9.51 4.94
N MET A 44 6.06 -9.28 6.16
CA MET A 44 5.27 -8.71 7.26
C MET A 44 4.83 -7.29 6.89
N VAL A 45 3.54 -7.03 6.85
CA VAL A 45 3.02 -5.72 6.44
C VAL A 45 2.82 -4.84 7.65
N GLN A 46 3.45 -3.67 7.63
CA GLN A 46 3.26 -2.64 8.65
C GLN A 46 2.46 -1.48 8.08
N THR A 47 1.27 -1.26 8.61
CA THR A 47 0.37 -0.22 8.12
C THR A 47 0.57 1.11 8.85
N PHE A 48 0.52 2.20 8.09
CA PHE A 48 0.51 3.57 8.58
C PHE A 48 -0.76 4.28 8.14
N VAL A 49 -1.33 5.09 9.02
CA VAL A 49 -2.46 5.96 8.67
C VAL A 49 -1.98 7.12 7.84
N ALA A 50 -2.62 7.33 6.70
CA ALA A 50 -2.46 8.52 5.89
C ALA A 50 -3.82 9.00 5.40
N THR A 51 -3.89 10.27 4.99
CA THR A 51 -5.10 10.82 4.38
C THR A 51 -5.30 10.26 2.96
N SER A 52 -6.57 10.05 2.59
CA SER A 52 -6.93 9.55 1.25
C SER A 52 -6.42 10.45 0.12
N SER A 53 -6.39 11.77 0.34
CA SER A 53 -5.79 12.73 -0.60
C SER A 53 -4.30 12.48 -0.84
N ASP A 54 -3.55 12.20 0.22
CA ASP A 54 -2.10 11.98 0.17
C ASP A 54 -1.79 10.66 -0.55
N ILE A 55 -2.53 9.59 -0.20
CA ILE A 55 -2.42 8.31 -0.90
C ILE A 55 -2.78 8.43 -2.37
N ARG A 56 -3.83 9.17 -2.73
CA ARG A 56 -4.20 9.35 -4.14
C ARG A 56 -3.10 10.07 -4.92
N ALA A 57 -2.55 11.16 -4.36
CA ALA A 57 -1.44 11.89 -4.96
C ALA A 57 -0.19 11.01 -5.10
N ALA A 58 0.10 10.18 -4.10
CA ALA A 58 1.21 9.24 -4.16
C ALA A 58 0.98 8.14 -5.20
N ILE A 59 -0.23 7.55 -5.28
CA ILE A 59 -0.56 6.56 -6.31
C ILE A 59 -0.40 7.15 -7.70
N GLU A 60 -0.87 8.38 -7.93
CA GLU A 60 -0.70 9.07 -9.20
C GLU A 60 0.78 9.34 -9.51
N LYS A 61 1.57 9.74 -8.51
CA LYS A 61 3.01 9.99 -8.68
C LYS A 61 3.82 8.71 -8.97
N TYR A 62 3.52 7.61 -8.30
CA TYR A 62 4.28 6.36 -8.41
C TYR A 62 3.78 5.42 -9.52
N TYR A 63 2.46 5.41 -9.78
CA TYR A 63 1.85 4.53 -10.78
C TYR A 63 1.24 5.29 -11.98
N GLY A 64 1.16 6.62 -11.96
CA GLY A 64 0.62 7.40 -13.08
C GLY A 64 1.57 7.56 -14.27
N ASN A 65 2.80 7.06 -14.17
CA ASN A 65 3.81 7.15 -15.25
C ASN A 65 4.32 5.77 -15.71
N LYS A 66 3.58 4.70 -15.43
CA LYS A 66 3.83 3.36 -15.94
C LYS A 66 2.53 2.74 -16.45
N GLU A 67 2.21 3.09 -17.68
CA GLU A 67 1.46 2.23 -18.60
C GLU A 67 2.46 1.42 -19.45
#